data_AF-A0A1Q3MI55-F1
#
_entry.id   AF-A0A1Q3MI55-F1
#
_cell.length_a   1.000
_cell.length_b   1.000
_cell.length_c   1.000
_cell.angle_alpha   90.00
_cell.angle_beta   90.00
_cell.angle_gamma   90.00
#
_symmetry.space_group_name_H-M   'P 1'
#
loop_
_entity.id
_entity.type
_entity.pdbx_description
1 polymer ?
#
loop_
_entity_poly.entity_id
_entity_poly.type
_entity_poly.pdbx_seq_one_letter_code
_entity_poly.pdbx_strand_id
1 'polypeptide(L)'
;MEIEAEAERLVLAGFTLVCGIHNEAQQRVAVVPLRWGSPRVLVLSGGFKHHLGPELNEEPFRIARLWRYAWDRCTDLAISRRAPNKLPTFARHNPTVDRLIAEIAEKRRPGLCSPFDSLTPILRT
;
A
#
# COMPACT_ATOMS: atom_id res chain seq x y z
N MET A 1 -15.50 -12.67 -0.12
CA MET A 1 -16.47 -11.88 0.66
C MET A 1 -15.97 -11.62 2.07
N GLU A 2 -15.57 -12.64 2.83
CA GLU A 2 -15.18 -12.48 4.25
C GLU A 2 -14.10 -11.41 4.48
N ILE A 3 -13.02 -11.40 3.69
CA ILE A 3 -11.94 -10.42 3.85
C ILE A 3 -12.34 -8.97 3.49
N GLU A 4 -13.28 -8.79 2.56
CA GLU A 4 -13.78 -7.45 2.20
C GLU A 4 -14.69 -6.89 3.28
N ALA A 5 -15.52 -7.75 3.87
CA ALA A 5 -16.40 -7.38 4.98
C ALA A 5 -15.60 -7.01 6.23
N GLU A 6 -14.53 -7.76 6.53
CA GLU A 6 -13.65 -7.41 7.65
C GLU A 6 -12.88 -6.11 7.41
N ALA A 7 -12.36 -5.91 6.19
CA ALA A 7 -11.73 -4.64 5.81
C ALA A 7 -12.72 -3.47 5.93
N GLU A 8 -13.97 -3.66 5.53
CA GLU A 8 -15.03 -2.65 5.63
C GLU A 8 -15.35 -2.31 7.08
N ARG A 9 -15.49 -3.33 7.94
CA ARG A 9 -15.69 -3.15 9.38
C ARG A 9 -14.57 -2.31 10.01
N LEU A 10 -13.31 -2.60 9.66
CA LEU A 10 -12.15 -1.87 10.17
C LEU A 10 -12.09 -0.43 9.64
N VAL A 11 -12.34 -0.23 8.35
CA VAL A 11 -12.41 1.11 7.74
C VAL A 11 -13.48 1.98 8.41
N LEU A 12 -14.68 1.43 8.62
CA LEU A 12 -15.77 2.14 9.30
C LEU A 12 -15.47 2.41 10.78
N ALA A 13 -14.61 1.60 11.42
CA ALA A 13 -14.11 1.84 12.76
C ALA A 13 -12.93 2.85 12.82
N GLY A 14 -12.58 3.47 11.69
CA GLY A 14 -11.54 4.51 11.61
C GLY A 14 -10.12 3.98 11.45
N PHE A 15 -9.94 2.68 11.17
CA PHE A 15 -8.61 2.14 10.88
C PHE A 15 -8.20 2.43 9.44
N THR A 16 -6.91 2.76 9.25
CA THR A 16 -6.30 2.86 7.92
C THR A 16 -5.87 1.47 7.44
N LEU A 17 -6.31 1.09 6.24
CA LEU A 17 -5.93 -0.19 5.64
C LEU A 17 -4.49 -0.13 5.10
N VAL A 18 -3.69 -1.14 5.42
CA VAL A 18 -2.35 -1.35 4.85
C VAL A 18 -2.37 -2.68 4.09
N CYS A 19 -2.15 -2.66 2.78
CA CYS A 19 -2.17 -3.88 1.95
C CYS A 19 -1.29 -3.79 0.71
N GLY A 20 -1.05 -4.95 0.08
CA GLY A 20 -0.46 -5.03 -1.26
C GLY A 20 -1.53 -4.98 -2.36
N ILE A 21 -1.11 -5.23 -3.60
CA ILE A 21 -2.01 -5.31 -4.77
C ILE A 21 -1.64 -6.45 -5.74
N HIS A 22 -0.90 -7.46 -5.24
CA HIS A 22 -0.23 -8.46 -6.08
C HIS A 22 -1.10 -9.69 -6.39
N ASN A 23 -2.24 -9.81 -5.72
CA ASN A 23 -3.24 -10.85 -5.99
C ASN A 23 -4.66 -10.27 -5.87
N GLU A 24 -5.64 -11.05 -6.34
CA GLU A 24 -7.04 -10.62 -6.38
C GLU A 24 -7.63 -10.33 -5.00
N ALA A 25 -7.23 -11.08 -3.96
CA ALA A 25 -7.73 -10.84 -2.61
C ALA A 25 -7.27 -9.47 -2.09
N GLN A 26 -5.99 -9.16 -2.28
CA GLN A 26 -5.39 -7.87 -1.95
C GLN A 26 -6.04 -6.72 -2.72
N GLN A 27 -6.22 -6.87 -4.03
CA GLN A 27 -6.88 -5.86 -4.87
C GLN A 27 -8.33 -5.60 -4.44
N ARG A 28 -9.10 -6.65 -4.13
CA ARG A 28 -10.48 -6.49 -3.62
C ARG A 28 -10.54 -5.72 -2.31
N VAL A 29 -9.59 -5.98 -1.41
CA VAL A 29 -9.48 -5.28 -0.11
C VAL A 29 -9.03 -3.83 -0.30
N ALA A 30 -8.08 -3.57 -1.20
CA ALA A 30 -7.60 -2.23 -1.54
C ALA A 30 -8.69 -1.30 -2.14
N VAL A 31 -9.81 -1.85 -2.63
CA VAL A 31 -10.96 -1.07 -3.10
C VAL A 31 -11.83 -0.57 -1.94
N VAL A 32 -11.86 -1.28 -0.81
CA VAL A 32 -12.82 -1.01 0.26
C VAL A 32 -12.69 0.42 0.79
N PRO A 33 -11.50 0.96 1.11
CA PRO A 33 -11.36 2.34 1.57
C PRO A 33 -11.88 3.38 0.57
N LEU A 34 -11.68 3.14 -0.73
CA LEU A 34 -12.13 4.04 -1.79
C LEU A 34 -13.65 4.21 -1.83
N ARG A 35 -14.42 3.18 -1.47
CA ARG A 35 -15.90 3.26 -1.41
C ARG A 35 -16.38 4.24 -0.35
N TRP A 36 -15.57 4.45 0.68
CA TRP A 36 -15.89 5.23 1.87
C TRP A 36 -15.11 6.55 1.93
N GLY A 37 -14.31 6.87 0.92
CA GLY A 37 -13.41 8.03 0.93
C GLY A 37 -12.36 7.97 2.06
N SER A 38 -12.01 6.77 2.52
CA SER A 38 -11.07 6.54 3.61
C SER A 38 -9.65 6.34 3.07
N PRO A 39 -8.60 6.82 3.76
CA PRO A 39 -7.22 6.63 3.34
C PRO A 39 -6.81 5.16 3.30
N ARG A 40 -5.88 4.83 2.39
CA ARG A 40 -5.21 3.52 2.33
C ARG A 40 -3.71 3.65 2.10
N VAL A 41 -2.97 2.66 2.58
CA VAL A 41 -1.54 2.50 2.34
C VAL A 41 -1.32 1.28 1.44
N LEU A 42 -0.78 1.51 0.24
CA LEU A 42 -0.44 0.45 -0.71
C LEU A 42 1.06 0.16 -0.69
N VAL A 43 1.41 -1.09 -0.37
CA VAL A 43 2.79 -1.58 -0.41
C VAL A 43 3.04 -2.28 -1.75
N LEU A 44 3.98 -1.75 -2.53
CA LEU A 44 4.21 -2.13 -3.91
C LEU A 44 5.48 -2.97 -4.07
N SER A 45 5.40 -4.00 -4.90
CA SER A 45 6.52 -4.88 -5.27
C SER A 45 7.40 -4.34 -6.40
N GLY A 46 7.02 -3.20 -7.00
CA GLY A 46 7.69 -2.57 -8.13
C GLY A 46 7.86 -1.06 -7.91
N GLY A 47 8.51 -0.39 -8.85
CA GLY A 47 8.72 1.06 -8.81
C GLY A 47 7.42 1.83 -9.09
N PHE A 48 7.35 3.06 -8.57
CA PHE A 48 6.14 3.88 -8.68
C PHE A 48 5.72 4.19 -10.11
N LYS A 49 6.66 4.37 -11.05
CA LYS A 49 6.30 4.66 -12.46
C LYS A 49 5.63 3.48 -13.16
N HIS A 50 5.86 2.26 -12.65
CA HIS A 50 5.19 1.09 -13.18
C HIS A 50 3.76 0.97 -12.66
N HIS A 51 3.54 1.30 -11.38
CA HIS A 51 2.24 1.15 -10.74
C HIS A 51 1.33 2.37 -10.97
N LEU A 52 1.86 3.58 -10.81
CA LEU A 52 1.09 4.83 -10.85
C LEU A 52 1.25 5.61 -12.17
N GLY A 53 1.89 4.99 -13.17
CA GLY A 53 2.19 5.65 -14.44
C GLY A 53 3.34 6.67 -14.36
N PRO A 54 3.73 7.27 -15.50
CA PRO A 54 4.83 8.23 -15.57
C PRO A 54 4.58 9.49 -14.72
N GLU A 55 3.33 9.92 -14.64
CA GLU A 55 2.88 11.13 -13.92
C GLU A 55 2.41 10.86 -12.48
N LEU A 56 2.49 9.61 -12.02
CA LEU A 56 2.16 9.21 -10.64
C LEU A 56 0.70 9.49 -10.22
N ASN A 57 -0.24 9.41 -11.16
CA ASN A 57 -1.66 9.71 -10.96
C ASN A 57 -2.59 8.57 -11.42
N GLU A 58 -2.04 7.47 -11.92
CA GLU A 58 -2.82 6.31 -12.36
C GLU A 58 -3.14 5.38 -11.18
N GLU A 59 -4.33 4.79 -11.18
CA GLU A 59 -4.70 3.76 -10.21
C GLU A 59 -3.87 2.49 -10.44
N PRO A 60 -3.21 1.92 -9.40
CA PRO A 60 -2.20 0.89 -9.59
C PRO A 60 -2.72 -0.49 -9.95
N PHE A 61 -4.04 -0.67 -9.99
CA PHE A 61 -4.68 -1.88 -10.48
C PHE A 61 -6.07 -1.55 -11.04
N ARG A 62 -6.52 -2.31 -12.05
CA ARG A 62 -7.86 -2.15 -12.63
C ARG A 62 -8.74 -3.31 -12.23
N ILE A 63 -9.86 -3.01 -11.58
CA ILE A 63 -10.95 -3.96 -11.31
C ILE A 63 -12.28 -3.32 -11.71
N ALA A 64 -13.27 -4.11 -12.11
CA ALA A 64 -14.57 -3.64 -12.63
C ALA A 64 -15.27 -2.59 -11.76
N ARG A 65 -14.95 -2.51 -10.46
CA ARG A 65 -15.52 -1.55 -9.50
C ARG A 65 -14.82 -0.19 -9.46
N LEU A 66 -13.66 -0.03 -10.14
CA LEU A 66 -12.79 1.16 -10.04
C LEU A 66 -12.75 2.05 -11.28
N TRP A 67 -13.60 1.83 -12.29
CA TRP A 67 -13.55 2.58 -13.56
C TRP A 67 -13.69 4.12 -13.46
N ARG A 68 -13.86 4.67 -12.25
CA ARG A 68 -14.00 6.11 -11.98
C ARG A 68 -12.98 6.67 -10.96
N TYR A 69 -12.09 5.86 -10.40
CA TYR A 69 -11.13 6.32 -9.40
C TYR A 69 -9.75 6.53 -10.04
N ALA A 70 -9.21 7.74 -9.86
CA ALA A 70 -7.80 8.04 -10.09
C ALA A 70 -7.08 8.04 -8.74
N TRP A 71 -5.76 7.82 -8.76
CA TRP A 71 -4.94 7.84 -7.56
C TRP A 71 -5.00 9.24 -6.90
N ASP A 72 -5.50 9.31 -5.67
CA ASP A 72 -5.55 10.56 -4.91
C ASP A 72 -4.35 10.65 -3.96
N ARG A 73 -3.34 11.42 -4.36
CA ARG A 73 -2.12 11.67 -3.57
C ARG A 73 -2.36 12.40 -2.24
N CYS A 74 -3.52 13.02 -2.05
CA CYS A 74 -3.86 13.71 -0.80
C CYS A 74 -4.46 12.76 0.25
N THR A 75 -4.97 11.61 -0.19
CA THR A 75 -5.68 10.64 0.65
C THR A 75 -4.95 9.30 0.73
N ASP A 76 -4.27 8.89 -0.33
CA ASP A 76 -3.60 7.59 -0.43
C ASP A 76 -2.08 7.71 -0.28
N LEU A 77 -1.46 6.68 0.30
CA LEU A 77 -0.01 6.54 0.42
C LEU A 77 0.49 5.29 -0.30
N ALA A 78 1.47 5.45 -1.19
CA ALA A 78 2.16 4.33 -1.84
C ALA A 78 3.58 4.17 -1.28
N ILE A 79 3.96 2.93 -0.93
CA ILE A 79 5.27 2.58 -0.39
C ILE A 79 5.91 1.52 -1.27
N SER A 80 7.14 1.79 -1.73
CA SER A 80 7.95 0.81 -2.46
C SER A 80 9.39 0.86 -2.01
N ARG A 81 10.05 -0.29 -1.97
CA ARG A 81 11.51 -0.40 -1.75
C ARG A 81 12.29 -0.51 -3.06
N ARG A 82 11.63 -0.37 -4.20
CA ARG A 82 12.21 -0.57 -5.53
C ARG A 82 12.46 0.78 -6.18
N ALA A 83 13.51 0.88 -6.99
CA ALA A 83 13.78 2.09 -7.76
C ALA A 83 12.57 2.41 -8.68
N PRO A 84 12.32 3.70 -8.99
CA PRO A 84 11.04 4.15 -9.57
C PRO A 84 10.60 3.45 -10.87
N ASN A 85 11.55 2.96 -11.67
CA ASN A 85 11.32 2.30 -12.95
C ASN A 85 11.40 0.77 -12.90
N LYS A 86 11.61 0.16 -11.71
CA LYS A 86 11.79 -1.29 -11.61
C LYS A 86 10.46 -2.01 -11.78
N LEU A 87 10.48 -3.05 -12.61
CA LEU A 87 9.35 -3.95 -12.75
C LEU A 87 9.01 -4.64 -11.42
N PRO A 88 7.73 -4.88 -11.15
CA PRO A 88 7.26 -5.60 -9.99
C PRO A 88 7.63 -7.07 -10.05
N THR A 89 7.83 -7.66 -8.89
CA THR A 89 7.89 -9.12 -8.74
C THR A 89 6.46 -9.62 -8.51
N PHE A 90 5.79 -10.06 -9.58
CA PHE A 90 4.44 -10.66 -9.53
C PHE A 90 4.44 -12.10 -8.98
N ALA A 91 5.19 -12.32 -7.91
CA ALA A 91 5.16 -13.60 -7.21
C ALA A 91 3.81 -13.72 -6.47
N ARG A 92 3.15 -14.89 -6.58
CA ARG A 92 1.92 -15.20 -5.82
C ARG A 92 2.09 -14.99 -4.32
N HIS A 93 3.32 -15.14 -3.83
CA HIS A 93 3.76 -14.84 -2.48
C HIS A 93 5.00 -13.95 -2.57
N ASN A 94 4.98 -12.81 -1.88
CA ASN A 94 6.09 -11.85 -1.88
C ASN A 94 6.50 -11.56 -0.43
N PRO A 95 7.34 -12.41 0.18
CA PRO A 95 7.65 -12.32 1.61
C PRO A 95 8.31 -10.99 2.00
N THR A 96 8.92 -10.31 1.04
CA THR A 96 9.47 -8.96 1.22
C THR A 96 8.36 -7.93 1.42
N VAL A 97 7.33 -7.95 0.56
CA VAL A 97 6.19 -7.03 0.66
C VAL A 97 5.32 -7.39 1.84
N ASP A 98 5.04 -8.68 2.03
CA ASP A 98 4.18 -9.17 3.11
C ASP A 98 4.77 -8.84 4.49
N ARG A 99 6.09 -9.00 4.66
CA ARG A 99 6.80 -8.54 5.87
C ARG A 99 6.69 -7.04 6.07
N LEU A 100 6.83 -6.24 5.01
CA LEU A 100 6.73 -4.79 5.11
C LEU A 100 5.31 -4.35 5.47
N ILE A 101 4.28 -4.98 4.92
CA ILE A 101 2.88 -4.75 5.30
C ILE A 101 2.70 -5.01 6.80
N ALA A 102 3.15 -6.16 7.30
CA ALA A 102 3.06 -6.50 8.72
C ALA A 102 3.82 -5.50 9.61
N GLU A 103 5.06 -5.15 9.25
CA GLU A 103 5.86 -4.16 9.99
C GLU A 103 5.17 -2.79 10.08
N ILE A 104 4.50 -2.34 9.01
CA ILE A 104 3.79 -1.05 8.99
C ILE A 104 2.50 -1.14 9.79
N ALA A 105 1.71 -2.20 9.59
CA ALA A 105 0.45 -2.41 10.31
C ALA A 105 0.66 -2.50 11.83
N GLU A 106 1.76 -3.13 12.26
CA GLU A 106 2.15 -3.26 13.66
C GLU A 106 2.95 -2.04 14.18
N LYS A 107 3.13 -1.00 13.36
CA LYS A 107 3.88 0.22 13.67
C LYS A 107 5.34 -0.02 14.08
N ARG A 108 5.95 -1.12 13.59
CA ARG A 108 7.33 -1.52 13.89
C ARG A 108 8.35 -1.04 12.85
N ARG A 109 7.91 -0.42 11.74
CA ARG A 109 8.82 0.03 10.67
C ARG A 109 9.62 1.28 11.09
N PRO A 110 10.96 1.20 11.24
CA PRO A 110 11.77 2.36 11.60
C PRO A 110 11.72 3.46 10.53
N GLY A 111 11.67 4.72 10.97
CA GLY A 111 11.61 5.90 10.09
C GLY A 111 10.26 6.15 9.42
N LEU A 112 9.27 5.25 9.62
CA LEU A 112 7.90 5.44 9.14
C LEU A 112 6.91 5.48 10.31
N CYS A 113 7.05 4.58 11.28
CA CYS A 113 6.04 4.38 12.34
C CYS A 113 6.60 4.45 13.77
N SER A 114 7.92 4.32 13.95
CA SER A 114 8.55 4.56 15.25
C SER A 114 8.81 6.05 15.43
N PRO A 115 8.72 6.61 16.66
CA PRO A 115 9.25 7.95 16.92
C PRO A 115 10.72 7.99 16.52
N PHE A 116 11.18 9.13 16.00
CA PHE A 116 12.58 9.39 15.66
C PHE A 116 13.52 9.36 16.89
N ASP A 117 12.99 9.02 18.07
CA ASP A 117 13.70 8.93 19.33
C ASP A 117 14.43 7.59 19.49
N SER A 118 15.46 7.41 18.67
CA SER A 118 16.70 6.79 19.13
C SER A 118 17.82 7.24 18.20
N LEU A 119 18.47 8.33 18.64
CA LEU A 119 19.78 8.77 18.20
C LEU A 119 20.71 7.57 17.98
N THR A 120 20.79 7.11 16.74
CA THR A 120 21.90 6.30 16.27
C THR A 120 22.54 7.12 15.16
N PRO A 121 23.79 7.60 15.32
CA PRO A 121 24.45 8.34 14.26
C PRO A 121 24.58 7.41 13.07
N ILE A 122 23.91 7.75 11.96
CA ILE A 122 24.10 7.07 10.69
C ILE A 122 25.51 7.42 10.23
N LEU A 123 26.49 6.62 10.65
CA LEU A 123 27.79 6.54 10.01
C LEU A 123 27.56 6.01 8.59
N ARG A 124 27.69 6.90 7.62
CA ARG A 124 27.81 6.53 6.21
C ARG A 124 29.27 6.11 5.97
N THR A 125 29.50 4.83 5.72
CA THR A 125 30.70 4.34 5.01
C THR A 125 30.36 4.14 3.55
#